data_AF-A0AAD3N5I0-F1
#
_entry.id   AF-A0AAD3N5I0-F1
#
_cell.length_a   1.000
_cell.length_b   1.000
_cell.length_c   1.000
_cell.angle_alpha   90.00
_cell.angle_beta   90.00
_cell.angle_gamma   90.00
#
_symmetry.space_group_name_H-M   'P 1'
#
loop_
_entity.id
_entity.type
_entity.pdbx_description
1 polymer ?
#
loop_
_entity_poly.entity_id
_entity_poly.type
_entity_poly.pdbx_seq_one_letter_code
_entity_poly.pdbx_strand_id
1 'polypeptide(L)'
;MFSIQDSLPRGALTMKEEPLPTGMTPVRSWMQGAGILDANTAAQSGVGLARAHFEKQPPSNLRKSNFFHFVLSAKGHRHKPI
;
A
#
# COMPACT_ATOMS: atom_id res chain seq x y z
N MET A 1 47.23 -15.59 24.43
CA MET A 1 47.33 -14.85 25.70
C MET A 1 48.20 -13.63 25.43
N PHE A 2 47.69 -12.42 25.62
CA PHE A 2 48.34 -11.21 26.16
C PHE A 2 47.31 -10.06 26.12
N SER A 3 47.41 -9.20 27.11
CA SER A 3 46.31 -8.48 27.77
C SER A 3 46.17 -7.03 27.29
N ILE A 4 44.92 -6.54 27.29
CA ILE A 4 44.45 -5.21 27.70
C ILE A 4 45.29 -3.99 27.26
N GLN A 5 44.69 -3.12 26.43
CA GLN A 5 44.94 -1.68 26.48
C GLN A 5 43.66 -0.96 26.91
N ASP A 6 43.68 -0.57 28.18
CA ASP A 6 43.32 0.73 28.74
C ASP A 6 42.00 1.39 28.33
N SER A 7 41.12 1.42 29.33
CA SER A 7 40.04 2.37 29.54
C SER A 7 40.50 3.82 29.49
N LEU A 8 39.73 4.70 28.83
CA LEU A 8 39.32 5.98 29.41
C LEU A 8 37.99 6.47 28.76
N PRO A 9 37.03 7.00 29.55
CA PRO A 9 35.73 7.41 29.07
C PRO A 9 35.77 8.90 28.67
N ARG A 10 35.31 9.26 27.47
CA ARG A 10 35.10 10.68 27.16
C ARG A 10 34.02 10.86 26.10
N GLY A 11 32.94 11.53 26.52
CA GLY A 11 32.12 12.31 25.62
C GLY A 11 30.93 11.57 25.05
N ALA A 12 29.85 11.57 25.81
CA ALA A 12 28.53 11.66 25.21
C ALA A 12 28.51 12.86 24.26
N LEU A 13 28.37 12.61 22.96
CA LEU A 13 27.69 13.51 22.05
C LEU A 13 26.66 12.68 21.29
N THR A 14 25.44 13.12 21.41
CA THR A 14 24.24 12.48 20.91
C THR A 14 24.34 12.42 19.40
N MET A 15 24.51 11.23 18.83
CA MET A 15 24.27 11.03 17.42
C MET A 15 22.75 11.09 17.26
N LYS A 16 22.26 12.26 16.82
CA LYS A 16 20.89 12.51 16.39
C LYS A 16 20.39 11.28 15.63
N GLU A 17 19.42 10.57 16.21
CA GLU A 17 18.71 9.48 15.56
C GLU A 17 18.01 10.06 14.32
N GLU A 18 18.63 9.84 13.16
CA GLU A 18 17.93 9.90 11.90
C GLU A 18 17.27 8.53 11.74
N PRO A 19 15.93 8.44 11.67
CA PRO A 19 15.30 7.19 11.28
C PRO A 19 15.76 6.89 9.85
N LEU A 20 16.67 5.93 9.75
CA LEU A 20 17.12 5.34 8.49
C LEU A 20 15.86 5.04 7.67
N PRO A 21 15.66 5.64 6.48
CA PRO A 21 14.55 5.27 5.61
C PRO A 21 14.81 3.85 5.13
N THR A 22 14.28 2.90 5.89
CA THR A 22 14.36 1.48 5.62
C THR A 22 13.74 1.21 4.26
N GLY A 23 14.60 0.89 3.29
CA GLY A 23 14.26 -0.01 2.19
C GLY A 23 13.37 0.56 1.09
N MET A 24 13.98 0.69 -0.10
CA MET A 24 13.39 0.32 -1.40
C MET A 24 11.96 0.82 -1.67
N THR A 25 11.81 1.89 -2.47
CA THR A 25 11.03 1.92 -3.73
C THR A 25 10.76 3.35 -4.22
N PRO A 26 11.48 3.87 -5.23
CA PRO A 26 11.05 5.07 -5.97
C PRO A 26 9.84 4.82 -6.90
N VAL A 27 9.38 3.57 -7.02
CA VAL A 27 8.27 3.15 -7.92
C VAL A 27 6.88 3.60 -7.42
N ARG A 28 6.76 4.09 -6.18
CA ARG A 28 5.46 4.37 -5.52
C ARG A 28 5.13 5.86 -5.29
N SER A 29 5.80 6.78 -5.97
CA SER A 29 5.59 8.23 -5.73
C SER A 29 4.18 8.72 -6.12
N TRP A 30 3.56 8.19 -7.19
CA TRP A 30 2.21 8.61 -7.61
C TRP A 30 1.08 8.15 -6.68
N MET A 31 1.36 7.19 -5.79
CA MET A 31 0.39 6.67 -4.82
C MET A 31 0.46 7.38 -3.46
N GLN A 32 1.40 8.29 -3.25
CA GLN A 32 1.61 8.94 -1.95
C GLN A 32 1.17 10.41 -1.94
N GLY A 33 0.71 10.94 -3.08
CA GLY A 33 0.23 12.32 -3.20
C GLY A 33 -1.27 12.45 -2.96
N ALA A 34 -1.62 12.92 -1.76
CA ALA A 34 -2.94 13.42 -1.33
C ALA A 34 -4.02 12.37 -1.00
N GLY A 35 -4.42 12.33 0.28
CA GLY A 35 -5.77 11.91 0.70
C GLY A 35 -6.19 10.46 0.44
N ILE A 36 -5.25 9.55 0.16
CA ILE A 36 -5.58 8.13 0.00
C ILE A 36 -5.97 7.56 1.36
N LEU A 37 -7.27 7.45 1.58
CA LEU A 37 -7.86 6.75 2.71
C LEU A 37 -7.82 5.25 2.46
N ASP A 38 -7.61 4.46 3.52
CA ASP A 38 -7.83 3.03 3.43
C ASP A 38 -9.33 2.73 3.23
N ALA A 39 -9.63 1.52 2.74
CA ALA A 39 -10.98 1.12 2.40
C ALA A 39 -11.94 1.13 3.61
N ASN A 40 -11.44 0.84 4.81
CA ASN A 40 -12.27 0.80 6.03
C ASN A 40 -12.62 2.21 6.47
N THR A 41 -11.65 3.12 6.43
CA THR A 41 -11.84 4.55 6.73
C THR A 41 -12.78 5.21 5.71
N ALA A 42 -12.63 4.89 4.42
CA ALA A 42 -13.54 5.37 3.37
C ALA A 42 -14.98 4.82 3.58
N ALA A 43 -15.13 3.54 3.93
CA ALA A 43 -16.44 2.92 4.16
C ALA A 43 -17.20 3.56 5.32
N GLN A 44 -16.50 4.00 6.38
CA GLN A 44 -17.12 4.74 7.49
C GLN A 44 -17.76 6.06 7.04
N SER A 45 -17.21 6.69 6.01
CA SER A 45 -17.78 7.91 5.40
C SER A 45 -18.89 7.62 4.36
N GLY A 46 -19.31 6.37 4.21
CA GLY A 46 -20.28 5.95 3.21
C GLY A 46 -19.73 5.92 1.78
N VAL A 47 -18.41 6.07 1.61
CA VAL A 47 -17.71 6.03 0.32
C VAL A 47 -17.10 4.65 0.14
N GLY A 48 -17.62 3.88 -0.82
CA GLY A 48 -17.11 2.55 -1.13
C GLY A 48 -17.73 1.99 -2.41
N LEU A 49 -17.15 0.94 -2.98
CA LEU A 49 -17.73 0.24 -4.12
C LEU A 49 -18.99 -0.52 -3.69
N ALA A 50 -20.10 -0.31 -4.39
CA ALA A 50 -21.39 -0.94 -4.11
C ALA A 50 -21.57 -2.25 -4.85
N ARG A 51 -21.29 -2.19 -6.15
CA ARG A 51 -21.54 -3.26 -7.10
C ARG A 51 -20.52 -3.17 -8.22
N ALA A 52 -20.14 -4.32 -8.74
CA ALA A 52 -19.42 -4.43 -9.99
C ALA A 52 -20.25 -5.26 -10.98
N HIS A 53 -20.10 -4.97 -12.26
CA HIS A 53 -20.79 -5.65 -13.35
C HIS A 53 -19.77 -6.07 -14.41
N PHE A 54 -19.95 -7.27 -14.96
CA PHE A 54 -19.16 -7.75 -16.09
C PHE A 54 -19.59 -7.04 -17.37
N GLU A 55 -18.79 -6.08 -17.81
CA GLU A 55 -18.94 -5.52 -19.15
C GLU A 55 -18.55 -6.55 -20.21
N LYS A 56 -17.51 -7.33 -19.90
CA LYS A 56 -17.11 -8.50 -20.68
C LYS A 56 -17.06 -9.71 -19.78
N GLN A 57 -17.92 -10.67 -20.08
CA GLN A 57 -17.97 -11.96 -19.39
C GLN A 57 -16.69 -12.77 -19.64
N PRO A 58 -16.21 -13.52 -18.64
CA PRO A 58 -15.15 -14.50 -18.87
C PRO A 58 -15.65 -15.65 -19.76
N PRO A 59 -14.77 -16.31 -20.54
CA PRO A 59 -15.15 -17.46 -21.35
C PRO A 59 -15.67 -18.61 -20.46
N SER A 60 -16.80 -19.21 -20.83
CA SER A 60 -17.43 -20.30 -20.06
C SER A 60 -16.67 -21.64 -20.15
N ASN A 61 -15.81 -21.81 -21.15
CA ASN A 61 -14.97 -22.99 -21.32
C ASN A 61 -13.55 -22.55 -21.67
N LEU A 62 -12.60 -22.81 -20.76
CA LEU A 62 -11.23 -22.39 -20.90
C LEU A 62 -10.26 -23.55 -20.63
N ARG A 63 -9.22 -23.66 -21.45
CA ARG A 63 -8.12 -24.59 -21.21
C ARG A 63 -7.20 -24.06 -20.11
N LYS A 64 -6.72 -24.94 -19.25
CA LYS A 64 -5.84 -24.59 -18.12
C LYS A 64 -4.56 -23.84 -18.53
N SER A 65 -4.02 -24.11 -19.71
CA SER A 65 -2.80 -23.47 -20.24
C SER A 65 -3.03 -22.07 -20.82
N ASN A 66 -4.28 -21.67 -21.00
CA ASN A 66 -4.60 -20.43 -21.69
C ASN A 66 -4.84 -19.30 -20.71
N PHE A 67 -4.36 -18.12 -21.06
CA PHE A 67 -4.77 -16.89 -20.40
C PHE A 67 -6.16 -16.46 -20.87
N PHE A 68 -6.89 -15.80 -19.99
CA PHE A 68 -8.13 -15.12 -20.29
C PHE A 68 -8.19 -13.79 -19.55
N HIS A 69 -9.09 -12.92 -19.98
CA HIS A 69 -9.38 -11.66 -19.32
C HIS A 69 -10.88 -11.41 -19.33
N PHE A 70 -11.34 -10.61 -18.37
CA PHE A 70 -12.69 -10.09 -18.28
C PHE A 70 -12.62 -8.61 -17.93
N VAL A 71 -13.73 -7.91 -18.08
CA VAL A 71 -13.81 -6.47 -17.81
C VAL A 71 -14.91 -6.21 -16.80
N LEU A 72 -14.57 -5.51 -15.73
CA LEU A 72 -15.51 -5.06 -14.71
C LEU A 72 -15.69 -3.55 -14.78
N SER A 73 -16.94 -3.13 -14.70
CA SER A 73 -17.32 -1.77 -14.32
C SER A 73 -17.81 -1.80 -12.88
N ALA A 74 -17.28 -0.90 -12.04
CA ALA A 74 -17.65 -0.81 -10.63
C ALA A 74 -18.33 0.53 -10.35
N LYS A 75 -19.42 0.49 -9.58
CA LYS A 75 -20.19 1.67 -9.15
C LYS A 75 -20.10 1.80 -7.64
N GLY A 76 -19.75 3.00 -7.17
CA GLY A 76 -19.72 3.32 -5.75
C GLY A 76 -21.09 3.57 -5.12
N HIS A 77 -21.18 3.41 -3.79
CA HIS A 77 -22.19 4.04 -2.96
C HIS A 77 -21.94 5.55 -3.05
N ARG A 78 -22.86 6.26 -3.70
CA ARG A 78 -22.97 7.71 -3.56
C ARG A 78 -24.16 7.96 -2.66
N HIS A 79 -23.98 8.72 -1.59
CA HIS A 79 -25.13 9.27 -0.87
C HIS A 79 -25.98 10.04 -1.88
N LYS A 80 -27.19 9.55 -2.13
CA LYS A 80 -28.19 10.22 -2.95
C LYS A 80 -28.62 11.49 -2.17
N PRO A 81 -28.54 12.71 -2.73
CA PRO A 81 -29.21 13.83 -2.10
C PRO A 81 -30.72 13.56 -2.13
N ILE A 82 -31.36 13.76 -0.98
CA ILE A 82 -32.80 13.62 -0.78
C ILE A 82 -33.51 14.80 -1.46
#